data_AF-A0A3E4TMH1-F1
#
_entry.id   AF-A0A3E4TMH1-F1
#
_cell.length_a   1.000
_cell.length_b   1.000
_cell.length_c   1.000
_cell.angle_alpha   90.00
_cell.angle_beta   90.00
_cell.angle_gamma   90.00
#
_symmetry.space_group_name_H-M   'P 1'
#
loop_
_entity.id
_entity.type
_entity.pdbx_description
1 polymer ?
#
loop_
_entity_poly.entity_id
_entity_poly.type
_entity_poly.pdbx_seq_one_letter_code
_entity_poly.pdbx_strand_id
1 'polypeptide(L)' 'MGFEELLMEAKAGSKAAKEELYNMYRPGLIHKAVINGKFDEDLFQELCKKLLICIEKFDIDRVKSYLDKKETDLNVPMN' A
#
# COMPACT_ATOMS: atom_id res chain seq x y z
N MET A 1 4.61 -9.15 -12.37
CA MET A 1 3.37 -8.39 -12.10
C MET A 1 3.78 -7.02 -11.57
N GLY A 2 3.19 -5.95 -12.09
CA GLY A 2 3.39 -4.61 -11.52
C GLY A 2 2.68 -4.47 -10.17
N PHE A 3 3.08 -3.50 -9.34
CA PHE A 3 2.41 -3.25 -8.05
C PHE A 3 0.91 -2.99 -8.21
N GLU A 4 0.53 -2.25 -9.25
CA GLU A 4 -0.86 -1.93 -9.55
C GLU A 4 -1.69 -3.19 -9.87
N GLU A 5 -1.21 -4.05 -10.76
CA GLU A 5 -1.86 -5.31 -11.10
C GLU A 5 -2.04 -6.18 -9.84
N LEU A 6 -0.97 -6.28 -9.03
CA LEU A 6 -0.99 -7.04 -7.79
C LEU A 6 -2.00 -6.49 -6.78
N LEU A 7 -2.09 -5.16 -6.68
CA LEU A 7 -3.07 -4.50 -5.82
C LEU A 7 -4.50 -4.77 -6.31
N MET A 8 -4.75 -4.71 -7.61
CA MET A 8 -6.06 -4.99 -8.20
C MET A 8 -6.49 -6.44 -7.96
N GLU A 9 -5.60 -7.42 -8.15
CA GLU A 9 -5.87 -8.82 -7.85
C GLU A 9 -6.17 -9.07 -6.37
N ALA A 10 -5.39 -8.45 -5.48
CA ALA A 10 -5.60 -8.56 -4.04
C ALA A 10 -6.96 -7.99 -3.61
N LYS A 11 -7.37 -6.86 -4.21
CA LYS A 11 -8.69 -6.24 -3.99
C LYS A 11 -9.83 -7.09 -4.57
N ALA A 12 -9.60 -7.81 -5.66
CA ALA A 12 -10.53 -8.79 -6.23
C ALA A 12 -10.64 -10.09 -5.39
N GLY A 13 -9.87 -10.21 -4.30
CA GLY A 13 -9.95 -11.33 -3.36
C GLY A 13 -8.88 -12.41 -3.55
N SER A 14 -7.91 -12.20 -4.45
CA SER A 14 -6.79 -13.15 -4.61
C SER A 14 -5.97 -13.24 -3.33
N LYS A 15 -5.97 -14.42 -2.70
CA LYS A 15 -5.18 -14.70 -1.50
C LYS A 15 -3.68 -14.63 -1.78
N ALA A 16 -3.25 -15.15 -2.93
CA ALA A 16 -1.85 -15.12 -3.34
C ALA A 16 -1.35 -13.67 -3.51
N ALA A 17 -2.16 -12.81 -4.14
CA ALA A 17 -1.80 -11.41 -4.30
C ALA A 17 -1.77 -10.66 -2.95
N LYS A 18 -2.72 -10.94 -2.05
CA LYS A 18 -2.68 -10.40 -0.67
C LYS A 18 -1.43 -10.84 0.09
N GLU A 19 -1.01 -12.09 -0.06
CA GLU A 19 0.18 -12.64 0.57
C GLU A 19 1.47 -12.03 -0.01
N GLU A 20 1.54 -11.82 -1.31
CA GLU A 20 2.67 -11.16 -1.97
C GLU A 20 2.80 -9.70 -1.53
N LEU A 21 1.68 -8.95 -1.47
CA LEU A 21 1.66 -7.60 -0.88
C LEU A 21 2.12 -7.60 0.57
N TYR A 22 1.61 -8.54 1.37
CA TYR A 22 2.05 -8.68 2.76
C TYR A 22 3.56 -8.92 2.86
N ASN A 23 4.11 -9.83 2.05
CA ASN A 23 5.53 -10.16 2.06
C ASN A 23 6.42 -8.97 1.68
N MET A 24 5.98 -8.12 0.74
CA MET A 24 6.70 -6.90 0.39
C MET A 24 6.78 -5.91 1.56
N TYR A 25 5.71 -5.73 2.32
CA TYR A 25 5.67 -4.78 3.44
C TYR A 25 6.18 -5.37 4.76
N ARG A 26 6.21 -6.70 4.91
CA ARG A 26 6.55 -7.41 6.14
C ARG A 26 7.84 -6.92 6.82
N PRO A 27 8.98 -6.72 6.12
CA PRO A 27 10.19 -6.21 6.77
C PRO A 27 9.99 -4.85 7.43
N GLY A 28 9.24 -3.95 6.78
CA GLY A 28 8.91 -2.63 7.32
C GLY A 28 7.96 -2.68 8.52
N LEU A 29 6.99 -3.62 8.51
CA LEU A 29 6.08 -3.84 9.64
C LEU A 29 6.85 -4.35 10.87
N ILE A 30 7.76 -5.31 10.67
CA ILE A 30 8.62 -5.82 11.76
C ILE A 30 9.48 -4.70 12.32
N HIS A 31 10.13 -3.92 11.46
CA HIS A 31 10.96 -2.80 11.92
C HIS A 31 10.17 -1.79 12.76
N LYS A 32 8.94 -1.46 12.35
CA LYS A 32 8.06 -0.54 13.10
C LYS A 32 7.50 -1.13 14.39
N ALA A 33 7.44 -2.44 14.50
CA ALA A 33 7.01 -3.14 15.71
C ALA A 33 8.12 -3.28 16.76
N VAL A 34 9.36 -2.88 16.47
CA VAL A 34 10.45 -2.87 17.45
C VAL A 34 10.47 -1.54 18.19
N ILE A 35 10.11 -1.55 19.47
CA ILE A 35 10.12 -0.39 20.36
C ILE A 35 11.22 -0.58 21.39
N ASN A 36 12.15 0.38 21.48
CA ASN A 36 13.30 0.32 22.39
C ASN A 36 14.10 -0.99 22.29
N GLY A 37 14.28 -1.49 21.07
CA GLY A 37 15.03 -2.73 20.79
C GLY A 37 14.28 -4.02 21.12
N LYS A 38 13.02 -3.94 21.57
CA LYS A 38 12.16 -5.11 21.83
C LYS A 38 11.05 -5.20 20.80
N PHE A 39 10.80 -6.40 20.30
CA PHE A 39 9.66 -6.68 19.43
C PHE A 39 8.36 -6.65 20.23
N ASP A 40 7.39 -5.87 19.74
CA ASP A 40 6.05 -5.77 20.27
C ASP A 40 5.09 -6.54 19.34
N GLU A 41 4.65 -7.71 19.81
CA GLU A 41 3.79 -8.62 19.06
C GLU A 41 2.41 -8.02 18.78
N ASP A 42 1.83 -7.29 19.74
CA ASP A 42 0.51 -6.68 19.61
C ASP A 42 0.55 -5.55 18.58
N LEU A 43 1.59 -4.71 18.64
CA LEU A 43 1.83 -3.68 17.64
C LEU A 43 2.03 -4.29 16.25
N PHE A 44 2.80 -5.37 16.14
CA PHE A 44 2.98 -6.06 14.86
C PHE A 44 1.65 -6.58 14.29
N GLN A 45 0.82 -7.20 15.11
CA GLN A 45 -0.50 -7.69 14.69
C GLN A 45 -1.41 -6.54 14.25
N GLU A 46 -1.43 -5.43 14.98
CA GLU A 46 -2.20 -4.24 14.58
C GLU A 46 -1.69 -3.63 13.27
N LEU A 47 -0.38 -3.53 13.08
CA LEU A 47 0.22 -3.08 11.81
C LEU A 47 -0.18 -4.00 10.65
N CYS A 48 -0.17 -5.32 10.85
CA CYS A 48 -0.64 -6.29 9.85
C CYS A 48 -2.12 -6.08 9.49
N LYS A 49 -3.00 -5.91 10.49
CA LYS A 49 -4.43 -5.62 10.27
C LYS A 49 -4.61 -4.31 9.50
N LYS A 50 -3.88 -3.26 9.85
CA LYS A 50 -3.93 -1.97 9.15
C LYS A 50 -3.47 -2.09 7.71
N LEU A 51 -2.43 -2.87 7.42
CA LEU A 51 -2.02 -3.12 6.03
C LEU A 51 -3.15 -3.75 5.21
N LEU A 52 -3.82 -4.78 5.74
CA LEU A 52 -4.94 -5.43 5.04
C LEU A 52 -6.09 -4.44 4.79
N ILE A 53 -6.44 -3.62 5.79
CA ILE A 53 -7.45 -2.56 5.64
C ILE A 53 -7.02 -1.54 4.56
N CYS A 54 -5.75 -1.16 4.51
CA CYS A 54 -5.22 -0.26 3.50
C CYS A 54 -5.33 -0.88 2.10
N ILE A 55 -4.94 -2.14 1.91
CA ILE A 55 -5.09 -2.85 0.63
C ILE A 55 -6.56 -2.81 0.17
N GLU A 56 -7.50 -3.09 1.07
CA GLU A 56 -8.92 -3.12 0.76
C GLU A 56 -9.52 -1.74 0.48
N LYS A 57 -9.08 -0.70 1.20
CA LYS A 57 -9.64 0.66 1.09
C LYS A 57 -8.90 1.59 0.13
N PHE A 58 -7.69 1.26 -0.30
CA PHE A 58 -6.92 2.12 -1.21
C PHE A 58 -7.65 2.28 -2.54
N ASP A 59 -7.93 3.51 -2.92
CA ASP A 59 -8.64 3.87 -4.14
C ASP A 59 -7.64 4.30 -5.21
N ILE A 60 -7.32 3.37 -6.10
CA ILE A 60 -6.33 3.59 -7.15
C ILE A 60 -6.82 4.60 -8.19
N ASP A 61 -8.11 4.57 -8.52
CA ASP A 61 -8.71 5.45 -9.52
C ASP A 61 -8.69 6.90 -9.03
N ARG A 62 -8.97 7.11 -7.75
CA ARG A 62 -8.81 8.41 -7.12
C ARG A 62 -7.37 8.92 -7.22
N VAL A 63 -6.37 8.09 -6.92
CA VAL A 63 -4.95 8.48 -7.00
C VAL A 63 -4.55 8.81 -8.44
N LYS A 64 -4.94 7.98 -9.42
CA LYS A 64 -4.70 8.26 -10.84
C LYS A 64 -5.28 9.60 -11.25
N SER A 65 -6.53 9.89 -10.86
CA SER A 65 -7.16 11.18 -11.16
C SER A 65 -6.41 12.40 -10.59
N TYR A 66 -5.67 12.24 -9.48
CA TYR A 66 -4.82 13.31 -8.94
C TYR A 66 -3.52 13.46 -9.72
N LEU A 67 -2.93 12.34 -10.17
CA LEU A 67 -1.70 12.35 -10.96
C LEU A 67 -1.95 12.96 -12.34
N ASP A 68 -3.04 12.58 -13.01
CA ASP A 68 -3.43 13.12 -14.32
C ASP A 68 -3.66 14.64 -14.25
N LYS A 69 -4.33 15.13 -13.20
CA LYS A 69 -4.53 16.57 -12.96
C LYS A 69 -3.20 17.30 -12.78
N LYS A 70 -2.28 16.73 -12.01
CA LYS A 70 -0.97 17.34 -11.74
C LYS A 70 -0.10 17.43 -12.99
N GLU A 71 -0.15 16.43 -13.88
CA GLU A 71 0.51 16.52 -15.19
C GLU A 71 -0.12 17.60 -16.07
N THR A 72 -1.44 17.77 -15.99
CA THR A 72 -2.14 18.84 -16.74
C THR A 72 -1.75 20.23 -16.22
N ASP A 73 -1.64 20.41 -14.90
CA ASP A 73 -1.26 21.67 -14.26
C ASP A 73 0.21 22.07 -14.52
N LEU A 74 1.10 21.10 -14.77
CA LEU A 74 2.50 21.33 -15.11
C LEU A 74 2.76 21.55 -16.60
N ASN A 75 1.81 21.17 -17.47
CA ASN A 75 1.90 21.30 -18.92
C ASN A 75 1.22 22.58 -19.44
N VAL A 76 0.96 23.58 -18.60
CA VAL A 76 0.53 24.91 -19.06
C VAL A 76 1.71 25.53 -19.82
N PRO A 77 1.60 25.76 -21.14
CA PRO A 77 2.65 26.43 -21.88
C PRO A 77 2.82 27.83 -21.30
N MET A 78 4.02 28.12 -20.79
CA MET A 78 4.41 29.47 -20.38
C MET A 78 4.38 30.34 -21.65
N ASN A 79 3.35 31.17 -21.78
CA ASN A 79 3.21 32.15 -22.85
C ASN A 79 4.07 33.38 -22.61
#